data_AF-A0A9Q9X6X1-F1
#
_entry.id   AF-A0A9Q9X6X1-F1
#
_cell.length_a   1.000
_cell.length_b   1.000
_cell.length_c   1.000
_cell.angle_alpha   90.00
_cell.angle_beta   90.00
_cell.angle_gamma   90.00
#
_symmetry.space_group_name_H-M   'P 1'
#
loop_
_entity.id
_entity.type
_entity.pdbx_description
1 polymer ?
#
loop_
_entity_poly.entity_id
_entity_poly.type
_entity_poly.pdbx_seq_one_letter_code
_entity_poly.pdbx_strand_id
1 'polypeptide(L)'
;MSHLGLLHLLQLQSKQRNMCNLTLCVLLFLTCSCSSLSSCPAQCLCETTVVNCVSQNFRSIPQPLPENITELNISGNDISNLNNESFPRPLEHLTHLYVSGSQVEELDSMVFKNLPSLRLLDLSNNRISQFSVEALPRDNKIEALNLSKSLYNYSYVGVFADLFKHSLPKVSHLDLSSNDLVLLPEGMFTGLSDLTVLDLRNNSLVTIRNDTLCNQALKELDLRDNALKVLPNVTLEKFSSIPDLRVRLAGNPWRCDCNIEDMLVWLERHQFVVDRLNLTCTGPAELKNFPLLHLEQSQLSCWSNAGDAMDRALEPSYVFLGMVLALIGVIFLLVLYLNRKGIKRWMYNIRDACRDHMEGYHYRYEINSDPRLANLSLNSDV
;
A
#
# COMPACT_ATOMS: atom_id res chain seq x y z
N MET A 1 -103.14 2.14 0.64
CA MET A 1 -102.24 2.76 1.64
C MET A 1 -101.84 1.65 2.60
N SER A 2 -100.61 1.18 2.75
CA SER A 2 -99.31 1.85 2.66
C SER A 2 -98.19 0.82 2.33
N HIS A 3 -98.09 0.42 1.06
CA HIS A 3 -96.89 -0.29 0.54
C HIS A 3 -95.66 0.63 0.41
N LEU A 4 -95.82 1.91 0.78
CA LEU A 4 -94.76 2.94 0.81
C LEU A 4 -93.94 2.96 2.11
N GLY A 5 -94.37 2.25 3.17
CA GLY A 5 -93.70 2.27 4.48
C GLY A 5 -92.51 1.30 4.60
N LEU A 6 -92.56 0.15 3.92
CA LEU A 6 -91.53 -0.89 4.06
C LEU A 6 -90.25 -0.56 3.28
N LEU A 7 -90.36 0.10 2.12
CA LEU A 7 -89.20 0.60 1.37
C LEU A 7 -88.48 1.73 2.11
N HIS A 8 -89.20 2.55 2.88
CA HIS A 8 -88.60 3.65 3.63
C HIS A 8 -87.79 3.14 4.84
N LEU A 9 -88.25 2.06 5.50
CA LEU A 9 -87.55 1.39 6.60
C LEU A 9 -86.29 0.64 6.13
N LEU A 10 -86.33 -0.01 4.95
CA LEU A 10 -85.15 -0.67 4.36
C LEU A 10 -84.09 0.34 3.88
N GLN A 11 -84.49 1.52 3.38
CA GLN A 11 -83.54 2.60 3.06
C GLN A 11 -82.95 3.28 4.29
N LEU A 12 -83.70 3.38 5.39
CA LEU A 12 -83.18 3.88 6.67
C LEU A 12 -82.17 2.93 7.32
N GLN A 13 -82.39 1.60 7.24
CA GLN A 13 -81.42 0.61 7.73
C GLN A 13 -80.13 0.54 6.89
N SER A 14 -80.21 0.68 5.55
CA SER A 14 -79.01 0.72 4.70
C SER A 14 -78.20 2.01 4.90
N LYS A 15 -78.88 3.15 5.14
CA LYS A 15 -78.24 4.44 5.44
C LYS A 15 -77.61 4.48 6.84
N GLN A 16 -78.20 3.81 7.85
CA GLN A 16 -77.59 3.63 9.17
C GLN A 16 -76.38 2.69 9.16
N ARG A 17 -76.41 1.62 8.36
CA ARG A 17 -75.27 0.68 8.21
C ARG A 17 -74.08 1.33 7.50
N ASN A 18 -74.33 2.21 6.52
CA ASN A 18 -73.28 3.00 5.85
C ASN A 18 -72.76 4.14 6.73
N MET A 19 -73.60 4.78 7.55
CA MET A 19 -73.16 5.79 8.52
C MET A 19 -72.36 5.20 9.67
N CYS A 20 -72.69 4.00 10.14
CA CYS A 20 -71.94 3.30 11.18
C CYS A 20 -70.57 2.80 10.67
N ASN A 21 -70.49 2.33 9.42
CA ASN A 21 -69.22 1.99 8.76
C ASN A 21 -68.36 3.23 8.48
N LEU A 22 -68.97 4.38 8.14
CA LEU A 22 -68.22 5.62 7.94
C LEU A 22 -67.69 6.18 9.25
N THR A 23 -68.47 6.13 10.34
CA THR A 23 -68.00 6.54 11.67
C THR A 23 -66.99 5.56 12.26
N LEU A 24 -67.09 4.25 11.98
CA LEU A 24 -66.10 3.26 12.41
C LEU A 24 -64.80 3.39 11.60
N CYS A 25 -64.88 3.66 10.29
CA CYS A 25 -63.71 4.03 9.48
C CYS A 25 -63.09 5.34 9.96
N VAL A 26 -63.88 6.38 10.22
CA VAL A 26 -63.39 7.68 10.72
C VAL A 26 -62.82 7.56 12.14
N LEU A 27 -63.37 6.69 13.00
CA LEU A 27 -62.78 6.36 14.30
C LEU A 27 -61.50 5.52 14.16
N LEU A 28 -61.41 4.59 13.20
CA LEU A 28 -60.16 3.89 12.84
C LEU A 28 -59.10 4.84 12.26
N PHE A 29 -59.51 5.90 11.55
CA PHE A 29 -58.63 6.97 11.07
C PHE A 29 -58.24 7.97 12.18
N LEU A 30 -59.07 8.14 13.22
CA LEU A 30 -58.80 9.02 14.38
C LEU A 30 -58.07 8.31 15.54
N THR A 31 -58.04 6.98 15.57
CA THR A 31 -57.20 6.20 16.49
C THR A 31 -55.91 5.69 15.85
N CYS A 32 -55.67 6.00 14.58
CA CYS A 32 -54.32 6.04 14.05
C CYS A 32 -53.69 7.38 14.45
N SER A 33 -53.51 7.57 15.76
CA SER A 33 -52.40 8.35 16.26
C SER A 33 -51.20 7.75 15.56
N CYS A 34 -50.70 8.43 14.54
CA CYS A 34 -49.55 7.99 13.78
C CYS A 34 -48.38 7.94 14.77
N SER A 35 -48.20 6.79 15.41
CA SER A 35 -46.98 6.41 16.06
C SER A 35 -45.96 6.34 14.92
N SER A 36 -45.31 7.48 14.67
CA SER A 36 -44.08 7.64 13.87
C SER A 36 -43.82 6.43 12.98
N LEU A 37 -44.56 6.34 11.88
CA LEU A 37 -44.57 5.18 10.99
C LEU A 37 -43.12 4.92 10.56
N SER A 38 -42.58 3.79 11.04
CA SER A 38 -41.22 3.28 10.88
C SER A 38 -40.40 3.96 9.77
N SER A 39 -39.65 5.01 10.11
CA SER A 39 -38.62 5.62 9.24
C SER A 39 -37.36 4.74 9.15
N CYS A 40 -37.49 3.45 9.45
CA CYS A 40 -36.42 2.48 9.39
C CYS A 40 -36.33 1.93 7.97
N PRO A 41 -35.15 1.88 7.35
CA PRO A 41 -35.02 1.27 6.05
C PRO A 41 -35.42 -0.22 6.09
N ALA A 42 -36.02 -0.70 5.00
CA ALA A 42 -36.35 -2.11 4.88
C ALA A 42 -35.07 -2.95 5.01
N GLN A 43 -35.16 -4.10 5.69
CA GLN A 43 -34.02 -5.00 5.99
C GLN A 43 -33.03 -4.48 7.04
N CYS A 44 -33.26 -3.29 7.61
CA CYS A 44 -32.47 -2.79 8.73
C CYS A 44 -33.20 -2.99 10.06
N LEU A 45 -32.41 -3.04 11.14
CA LEU A 45 -32.86 -3.01 12.52
C LEU A 45 -32.64 -1.61 13.08
N CYS A 46 -33.70 -0.97 13.54
CA CYS A 46 -33.63 0.35 14.15
C CYS A 46 -33.98 0.27 15.64
N GLU A 47 -33.03 0.67 16.48
CA GLU A 47 -33.18 0.73 17.93
C GLU A 47 -32.93 2.17 18.38
N THR A 48 -33.97 2.83 18.90
CA THR A 48 -33.93 4.24 19.32
C THR A 48 -33.38 5.19 18.25
N THR A 49 -32.08 5.49 18.28
CA THR A 49 -31.36 6.38 17.36
C THR A 49 -30.25 5.66 16.56
N VAL A 50 -30.14 4.34 16.73
CA VAL A 50 -29.18 3.47 16.05
C VAL A 50 -29.87 2.74 14.90
N VAL A 51 -29.25 2.75 13.72
CA VAL A 51 -29.71 1.98 12.56
C VAL A 51 -28.63 1.00 12.15
N ASN A 52 -28.98 -0.29 12.17
CA ASN A 52 -28.09 -1.39 11.85
C ASN A 52 -28.59 -2.14 10.59
N CYS A 53 -27.78 -2.12 9.55
CA CYS A 53 -28.05 -2.61 8.21
C CYS A 53 -26.91 -3.53 7.73
N VAL A 54 -26.28 -4.29 8.64
CA VAL A 54 -25.11 -5.11 8.34
C VAL A 54 -25.46 -6.29 7.42
N SER A 55 -24.63 -6.52 6.40
CA SER A 55 -24.69 -7.69 5.50
C SER A 55 -26.05 -7.92 4.83
N GLN A 56 -26.67 -6.84 4.34
CA GLN A 56 -27.95 -6.86 3.64
C GLN A 56 -27.81 -6.76 2.10
N ASN A 57 -26.58 -6.83 1.57
CA ASN A 57 -26.26 -6.70 0.13
C ASN A 57 -26.71 -5.36 -0.48
N PHE A 58 -26.70 -4.28 0.31
CA PHE A 58 -27.02 -2.95 -0.20
C PHE A 58 -25.94 -2.47 -1.17
N ARG A 59 -26.36 -1.86 -2.28
CA ARG A 59 -25.45 -1.21 -3.25
C ARG A 59 -25.33 0.30 -3.07
N SER A 60 -26.12 0.85 -2.16
CA SER A 60 -26.17 2.26 -1.80
C SER A 60 -26.68 2.41 -0.37
N ILE A 61 -26.53 3.59 0.22
CA ILE A 61 -27.07 3.88 1.55
C ILE A 61 -28.59 3.69 1.55
N PRO A 62 -29.16 2.84 2.41
CA PRO A 62 -30.58 2.52 2.38
C PRO A 62 -31.41 3.72 2.87
N GLN A 63 -32.59 3.91 2.27
CA GLN A 63 -33.50 5.02 2.56
C GLN A 63 -34.91 4.49 2.89
N PRO A 64 -35.71 5.21 3.69
CA PRO A 64 -35.37 6.43 4.42
C PRO A 64 -34.56 6.11 5.69
N LEU A 65 -33.59 6.97 6.04
CA LEU A 65 -32.95 6.96 7.38
C LEU A 65 -33.78 7.79 8.37
N PRO A 66 -33.84 7.48 9.69
CA PRO A 66 -34.48 8.33 10.70
C PRO A 66 -33.80 9.71 10.86
N GLU A 67 -34.54 10.76 11.25
CA GLU A 67 -33.99 12.12 11.42
C GLU A 67 -33.07 12.25 12.64
N ASN A 68 -33.44 11.62 13.75
CA ASN A 68 -32.67 11.66 15.00
C ASN A 68 -31.61 10.55 15.07
N ILE A 69 -31.15 10.03 13.93
CA ILE A 69 -30.13 8.98 13.90
C ILE A 69 -28.82 9.50 14.49
N THR A 70 -28.24 8.75 15.41
CA THR A 70 -26.93 9.04 16.03
C THR A 70 -25.84 8.11 15.54
N GLU A 71 -26.22 6.89 15.15
CA GLU A 71 -25.31 5.85 14.68
C GLU A 71 -25.91 5.11 13.49
N LEU A 72 -25.12 4.95 12.43
CA LEU A 72 -25.47 4.17 11.25
C LEU A 72 -24.39 3.12 11.02
N ASN A 73 -24.79 1.85 11.08
CA ASN A 73 -23.94 0.73 10.73
C ASN A 73 -24.46 0.06 9.46
N ILE A 74 -23.70 0.16 8.38
CA ILE A 74 -23.97 -0.40 7.06
C ILE A 74 -22.81 -1.27 6.59
N SER A 75 -22.08 -1.89 7.53
CA SER A 75 -20.93 -2.73 7.23
C SER A 75 -21.29 -4.01 6.48
N GLY A 76 -20.34 -4.52 5.70
CA GLY A 76 -20.49 -5.79 4.98
C GLY A 76 -21.50 -5.75 3.84
N ASN A 77 -21.71 -4.59 3.21
CA ASN A 77 -22.57 -4.41 2.04
C ASN A 77 -21.74 -4.29 0.75
N ASP A 78 -22.35 -3.92 -0.40
CA ASP A 78 -21.68 -3.81 -1.70
C ASP A 78 -21.71 -2.35 -2.21
N ILE A 79 -21.25 -1.40 -1.38
CA ILE A 79 -21.33 0.04 -1.64
C ILE A 79 -19.99 0.50 -2.25
N SER A 80 -19.86 0.38 -3.56
CA SER A 80 -18.59 0.67 -4.25
C SER A 80 -18.23 2.16 -4.29
N ASN A 81 -19.22 3.05 -4.37
CA ASN A 81 -18.99 4.49 -4.45
C ASN A 81 -19.84 5.22 -3.39
N LEU A 82 -19.19 6.08 -2.61
CA LEU A 82 -19.84 7.04 -1.72
C LEU A 82 -19.74 8.44 -2.34
N ASN A 83 -20.89 8.99 -2.70
CA ASN A 83 -21.02 10.26 -3.42
C ASN A 83 -21.93 11.27 -2.71
N ASN A 84 -22.05 12.48 -3.27
CA ASN A 84 -22.86 13.56 -2.70
C ASN A 84 -24.38 13.27 -2.60
N GLU A 85 -24.88 12.22 -3.25
CA GLU A 85 -26.28 11.75 -3.17
C GLU A 85 -26.47 10.68 -2.09
N SER A 86 -25.40 10.09 -1.57
CA SER A 86 -25.44 9.01 -0.57
C SER A 86 -26.12 9.46 0.73
N PHE A 87 -25.95 10.72 1.10
CA PHE A 87 -26.64 11.37 2.22
C PHE A 87 -27.45 12.56 1.70
N PRO A 88 -28.69 12.36 1.23
CA PRO A 88 -29.44 13.38 0.50
C PRO A 88 -29.93 14.55 1.38
N ARG A 89 -29.95 14.36 2.71
CA ARG A 89 -30.43 15.34 3.68
C ARG A 89 -29.48 15.47 4.87
N PRO A 90 -29.45 16.63 5.56
CA PRO A 90 -28.67 16.80 6.79
C PRO A 90 -29.08 15.80 7.87
N LEU A 91 -28.10 15.11 8.46
CA LEU A 91 -28.26 14.25 9.62
C LEU A 91 -27.53 14.89 10.81
N GLU A 92 -28.18 15.87 11.42
CA GLU A 92 -27.60 16.77 12.44
C GLU A 92 -27.05 16.04 13.67
N HIS A 93 -27.59 14.85 13.96
CA HIS A 93 -27.26 14.06 15.15
C HIS A 93 -26.34 12.87 14.86
N LEU A 94 -26.04 12.57 13.59
CA LEU A 94 -25.23 11.41 13.25
C LEU A 94 -23.77 11.67 13.66
N THR A 95 -23.27 10.85 14.58
CA THR A 95 -21.92 10.95 15.15
C THR A 95 -21.03 9.78 14.75
N HIS A 96 -21.61 8.61 14.52
CA HIS A 96 -20.88 7.38 14.21
C HIS A 96 -21.40 6.78 12.89
N LEU A 97 -20.49 6.56 11.95
CA LEU A 97 -20.78 5.94 10.66
C LEU A 97 -19.83 4.77 10.42
N TYR A 98 -20.37 3.57 10.31
CA TYR A 98 -19.63 2.35 10.00
C TYR A 98 -19.97 1.86 8.60
N VAL A 99 -18.98 1.87 7.71
CA VAL A 99 -19.05 1.38 6.33
C VAL A 99 -17.95 0.33 6.08
N SER A 100 -17.53 -0.36 7.15
CA SER A 100 -16.47 -1.36 7.09
C SER A 100 -16.86 -2.56 6.21
N GLY A 101 -15.93 -3.07 5.41
CA GLY A 101 -16.15 -4.29 4.64
C GLY A 101 -17.15 -4.15 3.49
N SER A 102 -17.37 -2.93 3.00
CA SER A 102 -18.43 -2.62 2.02
C SER A 102 -17.94 -2.48 0.57
N GLN A 103 -16.70 -2.88 0.29
CA GLN A 103 -16.05 -2.75 -1.03
C GLN A 103 -15.98 -1.31 -1.56
N VAL A 104 -15.90 -0.30 -0.68
CA VAL A 104 -15.78 1.11 -1.12
C VAL A 104 -14.47 1.29 -1.89
N GLU A 105 -14.57 1.80 -3.12
CA GLU A 105 -13.45 2.09 -4.02
C GLU A 105 -13.18 3.60 -4.13
N GLU A 106 -14.24 4.42 -4.10
CA GLU A 106 -14.16 5.86 -4.34
C GLU A 106 -15.01 6.65 -3.32
N LEU A 107 -14.44 7.75 -2.84
CA LEU A 107 -15.13 8.76 -2.03
C LEU A 107 -15.05 10.12 -2.73
N ASP A 108 -16.18 10.59 -3.25
CA ASP A 108 -16.28 11.83 -3.99
C ASP A 108 -16.20 13.07 -3.10
N SER A 109 -16.04 14.25 -3.73
CA SER A 109 -16.08 15.52 -3.03
C SER A 109 -17.43 15.75 -2.34
N MET A 110 -17.37 16.33 -1.14
CA MET A 110 -18.51 16.72 -0.32
C MET A 110 -19.48 15.58 0.05
N VAL A 111 -19.07 14.31 -0.05
CA VAL A 111 -19.90 13.15 0.33
C VAL A 111 -20.41 13.23 1.77
N PHE A 112 -19.61 13.77 2.69
CA PHE A 112 -19.98 13.89 4.10
C PHE A 112 -20.49 15.29 4.50
N LYS A 113 -20.80 16.17 3.53
CA LYS A 113 -21.26 17.56 3.82
C LYS A 113 -22.50 17.63 4.70
N ASN A 114 -23.37 16.62 4.58
CA ASN A 114 -24.64 16.54 5.29
C ASN A 114 -24.53 15.85 6.65
N LEU A 115 -23.30 15.57 7.13
CA LEU A 115 -23.01 14.92 8.40
C LEU A 115 -22.19 15.86 9.33
N PRO A 116 -22.72 17.03 9.72
CA PRO A 116 -21.95 18.09 10.40
C PRO A 116 -21.49 17.72 11.83
N SER A 117 -22.04 16.66 12.40
CA SER A 117 -21.73 16.15 13.75
C SER A 117 -20.90 14.86 13.73
N LEU A 118 -20.44 14.42 12.56
CA LEU A 118 -19.71 13.16 12.44
C LEU A 118 -18.38 13.23 13.21
N ARG A 119 -18.19 12.25 14.10
CA ARG A 119 -17.04 12.14 15.00
C ARG A 119 -16.22 10.88 14.74
N LEU A 120 -16.89 9.78 14.43
CA LEU A 120 -16.25 8.51 14.08
C LEU A 120 -16.66 8.08 12.68
N LEU A 121 -15.66 7.80 11.85
CA LEU A 121 -15.81 7.25 10.52
C LEU A 121 -14.99 5.96 10.41
N ASP A 122 -15.67 4.84 10.25
CA ASP A 122 -15.04 3.54 10.00
C ASP A 122 -15.20 3.13 8.53
N LEU A 123 -14.08 3.14 7.83
CA LEU A 123 -13.92 2.73 6.43
C LEU A 123 -12.99 1.51 6.30
N SER A 124 -12.76 0.77 7.38
CA SER A 124 -11.88 -0.40 7.38
C SER A 124 -12.34 -1.50 6.42
N ASN A 125 -11.44 -2.40 6.04
CA ASN A 125 -11.74 -3.54 5.17
C ASN A 125 -12.39 -3.17 3.81
N ASN A 126 -12.07 -2.00 3.27
CA ASN A 126 -12.52 -1.54 1.95
C ASN A 126 -11.40 -1.64 0.89
N ARG A 127 -11.62 -1.09 -0.30
CA ARG A 127 -10.67 -1.11 -1.42
C ARG A 127 -10.46 0.28 -2.01
N ILE A 128 -10.33 1.26 -1.12
CA ILE A 128 -10.30 2.67 -1.46
C ILE A 128 -9.08 2.92 -2.33
N SER A 129 -9.35 3.43 -3.52
CA SER A 129 -8.37 3.87 -4.49
C SER A 129 -8.36 5.38 -4.68
N GLN A 130 -9.53 6.01 -4.53
CA GLN A 130 -9.67 7.46 -4.61
C GLN A 130 -10.36 8.00 -3.37
N PHE A 131 -9.73 8.98 -2.72
CA PHE A 131 -10.33 9.73 -1.62
C PHE A 131 -10.15 11.21 -1.89
N SER A 132 -11.24 11.91 -2.23
CA SER A 132 -11.19 13.33 -2.47
C SER A 132 -10.79 14.11 -1.21
N VAL A 133 -9.83 15.03 -1.33
CA VAL A 133 -9.40 15.93 -0.23
C VAL A 133 -10.58 16.79 0.28
N GLU A 134 -11.57 17.02 -0.58
CA GLU A 134 -12.81 17.77 -0.30
C GLU A 134 -14.00 16.87 0.09
N ALA A 135 -13.79 15.57 0.28
CA ALA A 135 -14.85 14.65 0.74
C ALA A 135 -15.45 15.11 2.10
N LEU A 136 -14.62 15.72 2.93
CA LEU A 136 -14.96 16.24 4.25
C LEU A 136 -15.08 17.76 4.23
N PRO A 137 -16.06 18.34 4.96
CA PRO A 137 -16.14 19.79 5.14
C PRO A 137 -14.96 20.31 5.96
N ARG A 138 -14.59 21.59 5.78
CA ARG A 138 -13.41 22.21 6.45
C ARG A 138 -13.54 22.26 7.97
N ASP A 139 -14.76 22.40 8.47
CA ASP A 139 -15.12 22.47 9.89
C ASP A 139 -15.52 21.09 10.46
N ASN A 140 -15.08 20.00 9.83
CA ASN A 140 -15.37 18.65 10.29
C ASN A 140 -14.89 18.41 11.73
N LYS A 141 -15.60 17.52 12.42
CA LYS A 141 -15.40 17.18 13.83
C LYS A 141 -14.92 15.73 14.01
N ILE A 142 -14.31 15.16 12.98
CA ILE A 142 -13.86 13.77 13.02
C ILE A 142 -12.73 13.65 14.05
N GLU A 143 -12.97 12.81 15.05
CA GLU A 143 -12.06 12.51 16.14
C GLU A 143 -11.41 11.13 15.96
N ALA A 144 -12.12 10.18 15.34
CA ALA A 144 -11.65 8.83 15.09
C ALA A 144 -11.88 8.44 13.62
N LEU A 145 -10.79 8.05 12.94
CA LEU A 145 -10.81 7.60 11.57
C LEU A 145 -10.14 6.23 11.46
N ASN A 146 -10.92 5.24 11.04
CA ASN A 146 -10.41 3.88 10.81
C ASN A 146 -10.32 3.61 9.31
N LEU A 147 -9.09 3.44 8.82
CA LEU A 147 -8.72 3.09 7.45
C LEU A 147 -7.90 1.79 7.45
N SER A 148 -8.07 0.92 8.46
CA SER A 148 -7.36 -0.36 8.50
C SER A 148 -7.79 -1.26 7.35
N LYS A 149 -6.81 -1.86 6.65
CA LYS A 149 -7.06 -2.75 5.50
C LYS A 149 -8.03 -2.14 4.48
N SER A 150 -7.88 -0.85 4.18
CA SER A 150 -8.77 -0.14 3.28
C SER A 150 -8.09 0.33 2.00
N LEU A 151 -6.76 0.29 1.91
CA LEU A 151 -6.01 0.85 0.78
C LEU A 151 -5.71 -0.24 -0.26
N TYR A 152 -6.27 -0.10 -1.47
CA TYR A 152 -6.09 -1.09 -2.54
C TYR A 152 -5.04 -0.65 -3.56
N ASN A 153 -4.01 -1.47 -3.78
CA ASN A 153 -2.99 -1.26 -4.82
C ASN A 153 -2.13 0.02 -4.66
N TYR A 154 -2.05 0.57 -3.44
CA TYR A 154 -1.14 1.66 -3.11
C TYR A 154 -0.06 1.17 -2.15
N SER A 155 1.15 0.95 -2.65
CA SER A 155 2.33 0.76 -1.79
C SER A 155 2.78 2.06 -1.09
N TYR A 156 2.13 3.19 -1.41
CA TYR A 156 2.44 4.53 -0.93
C TYR A 156 1.17 5.33 -0.66
N VAL A 157 1.06 5.91 0.55
CA VAL A 157 -0.12 6.68 1.04
C VAL A 157 -0.26 8.07 0.37
N GLY A 158 0.38 8.29 -0.78
CA GLY A 158 0.44 9.61 -1.41
C GLY A 158 -0.94 10.25 -1.62
N VAL A 159 -1.95 9.44 -1.95
CA VAL A 159 -3.34 9.89 -2.16
C VAL A 159 -3.96 10.49 -0.89
N PHE A 160 -3.59 9.97 0.29
CA PHE A 160 -4.14 10.44 1.58
C PHE A 160 -3.21 11.40 2.31
N ALA A 161 -1.98 11.58 1.83
CA ALA A 161 -1.02 12.49 2.45
C ALA A 161 -1.59 13.92 2.53
N ASP A 162 -2.21 14.40 1.45
CA ASP A 162 -2.83 15.72 1.42
C ASP A 162 -4.07 15.80 2.32
N LEU A 163 -4.86 14.73 2.40
CA LEU A 163 -6.01 14.64 3.30
C LEU A 163 -5.58 14.77 4.77
N PHE A 164 -4.59 14.00 5.22
CA PHE A 164 -4.09 14.04 6.59
C PHE A 164 -3.38 15.36 6.91
N LYS A 165 -2.73 15.97 5.91
CA LYS A 165 -2.00 17.22 6.08
C LYS A 165 -2.92 18.44 6.16
N HIS A 166 -4.09 18.41 5.52
CA HIS A 166 -4.90 19.62 5.33
C HIS A 166 -6.35 19.55 5.82
N SER A 167 -6.94 18.35 5.92
CA SER A 167 -8.39 18.21 6.07
C SER A 167 -8.85 17.62 7.41
N LEU A 168 -7.93 17.23 8.31
CA LEU A 168 -8.27 16.42 9.49
C LEU A 168 -7.69 16.95 10.83
N PRO A 169 -7.88 18.23 11.18
CA PRO A 169 -7.22 18.84 12.34
C PRO A 169 -7.67 18.27 13.70
N LYS A 170 -8.86 17.63 13.77
CA LYS A 170 -9.46 17.10 15.01
C LYS A 170 -9.25 15.62 15.25
N VAL A 171 -8.61 14.92 14.31
CA VAL A 171 -8.40 13.48 14.43
C VAL A 171 -7.43 13.22 15.58
N SER A 172 -7.93 12.49 16.58
CA SER A 172 -7.19 12.06 17.76
C SER A 172 -6.80 10.58 17.70
N HIS A 173 -7.56 9.78 16.96
CA HIS A 173 -7.34 8.35 16.75
C HIS A 173 -7.32 8.04 15.26
N LEU A 174 -6.19 7.57 14.75
CA LEU A 174 -6.01 7.18 13.36
C LEU A 174 -5.51 5.74 13.27
N ASP A 175 -6.30 4.89 12.61
CA ASP A 175 -5.90 3.52 12.32
C ASP A 175 -5.59 3.36 10.83
N LEU A 176 -4.33 3.05 10.54
CA LEU A 176 -3.78 2.76 9.21
C LEU A 176 -3.17 1.36 9.14
N SER A 177 -3.55 0.47 10.06
CA SER A 177 -3.03 -0.89 10.12
C SER A 177 -3.41 -1.74 8.91
N SER A 178 -2.62 -2.77 8.61
CA SER A 178 -2.96 -3.77 7.58
C SER A 178 -3.17 -3.20 6.17
N ASN A 179 -2.42 -2.15 5.78
CA ASN A 179 -2.52 -1.49 4.48
C ASN A 179 -1.30 -1.72 3.57
N ASP A 180 -0.44 -2.68 3.90
CA ASP A 180 0.77 -3.02 3.14
C ASP A 180 1.72 -1.82 2.88
N LEU A 181 1.71 -0.83 3.78
CA LEU A 181 2.48 0.40 3.61
C LEU A 181 3.98 0.14 3.72
N VAL A 182 4.76 0.57 2.72
CA VAL A 182 6.22 0.37 2.72
C VAL A 182 6.97 1.59 3.26
N LEU A 183 6.47 2.78 2.95
CA LEU A 183 7.06 4.07 3.34
C LEU A 183 5.94 5.08 3.67
N LEU A 184 6.24 5.96 4.62
CA LEU A 184 5.37 7.07 4.98
C LEU A 184 5.90 8.37 4.37
N PRO A 185 5.09 9.11 3.60
CA PRO A 185 5.45 10.44 3.09
C PRO A 185 5.93 11.39 4.20
N GLU A 186 6.82 12.31 3.82
CA GLU A 186 7.33 13.33 4.73
C GLU A 186 6.21 14.26 5.21
N GLY A 187 6.13 14.45 6.54
CA GLY A 187 5.16 15.34 7.15
C GLY A 187 3.70 14.97 6.90
N MET A 188 3.36 13.74 6.50
CA MET A 188 1.97 13.38 6.19
C MET A 188 1.02 13.59 7.39
N PHE A 189 1.53 13.47 8.62
CA PHE A 189 0.73 13.64 9.83
C PHE A 189 0.84 15.05 10.44
N THR A 190 1.54 16.01 9.83
CA THR A 190 1.74 17.34 10.45
C THR A 190 0.45 18.14 10.60
N GLY A 191 -0.57 17.83 9.80
CA GLY A 191 -1.89 18.45 9.90
C GLY A 191 -2.74 17.93 11.07
N LEU A 192 -2.36 16.80 11.67
CA LEU A 192 -3.13 16.11 12.71
C LEU A 192 -2.68 16.57 14.11
N SER A 193 -2.93 17.83 14.44
CA SER A 193 -2.42 18.45 15.68
C SER A 193 -2.91 17.78 16.97
N ASP A 194 -4.13 17.24 16.94
CA ASP A 194 -4.79 16.62 18.10
C ASP A 194 -4.54 15.09 18.14
N LEU A 195 -3.66 14.55 17.28
CA LEU A 195 -3.41 13.11 17.17
C LEU A 195 -2.77 12.54 18.44
N THR A 196 -3.46 11.59 19.06
CA THR A 196 -3.02 10.91 20.29
C THR A 196 -2.70 9.44 20.09
N VAL A 197 -3.40 8.76 19.18
CA VAL A 197 -3.23 7.34 18.90
C VAL A 197 -3.02 7.15 17.40
N LEU A 198 -1.87 6.59 17.04
CA LEU A 198 -1.54 6.22 15.67
C LEU A 198 -1.23 4.73 15.61
N ASP A 199 -2.04 4.01 14.83
CA ASP A 199 -1.85 2.60 14.59
C ASP A 199 -1.34 2.34 13.17
N LEU A 200 -0.14 1.77 13.09
CA LEU A 200 0.53 1.39 11.85
C LEU A 200 0.87 -0.10 11.85
N ARG A 201 0.24 -0.91 12.72
CA ARG A 201 0.56 -2.33 12.85
C ARG A 201 0.31 -3.11 11.55
N ASN A 202 1.00 -4.22 11.36
CA ASN A 202 0.79 -5.12 10.23
C ASN A 202 0.91 -4.41 8.87
N ASN A 203 1.95 -3.61 8.71
CA ASN A 203 2.30 -2.97 7.43
C ASN A 203 3.67 -3.51 6.98
N SER A 204 4.26 -2.92 5.95
CA SER A 204 5.58 -3.30 5.43
C SER A 204 6.63 -2.20 5.63
N LEU A 205 6.49 -1.40 6.70
CA LEU A 205 7.32 -0.21 6.90
C LEU A 205 8.78 -0.62 7.15
N VAL A 206 9.69 -0.12 6.32
CA VAL A 206 11.13 -0.43 6.41
C VAL A 206 11.88 0.58 7.28
N THR A 207 11.36 1.81 7.37
CA THR A 207 11.95 2.89 8.16
C THR A 207 10.89 3.91 8.56
N ILE A 208 11.14 4.63 9.66
CA ILE A 208 10.34 5.76 10.11
C ILE A 208 11.22 7.00 10.08
N ARG A 209 10.88 7.96 9.21
CA ARG A 209 11.61 9.23 9.12
C ARG A 209 11.25 10.10 10.32
N ASN A 210 12.21 10.89 10.76
CA ASN A 210 12.07 11.87 11.85
C ASN A 210 10.95 12.90 11.59
N ASP A 211 10.81 13.34 10.34
CA ASP A 211 9.81 14.36 9.96
C ASP A 211 8.39 13.79 9.80
N THR A 212 8.23 12.46 9.84
CA THR A 212 6.92 11.81 9.76
C THR A 212 6.12 12.03 11.05
N LEU A 213 6.78 12.10 12.22
CA LEU A 213 6.14 12.10 13.54
C LEU A 213 6.41 13.40 14.29
N CYS A 214 5.90 14.51 13.77
CA CYS A 214 6.05 15.84 14.38
C CYS A 214 5.02 16.15 15.49
N ASN A 215 4.04 15.28 15.71
CA ASN A 215 2.93 15.52 16.64
C ASN A 215 3.36 15.30 18.09
N GLN A 216 3.44 16.38 18.87
CA GLN A 216 3.81 16.34 20.28
C GLN A 216 2.68 15.79 21.18
N ALA A 217 1.44 15.76 20.68
CA ALA A 217 0.29 15.23 21.41
C ALA A 217 0.20 13.69 21.35
N LEU A 218 1.06 13.03 20.57
CA LEU A 218 1.01 11.59 20.36
C LEU A 218 1.35 10.84 21.64
N LYS A 219 0.46 9.93 22.05
CA LYS A 219 0.58 9.13 23.27
C LYS A 219 0.76 7.65 22.99
N GLU A 220 0.17 7.12 21.92
CA GLU A 220 0.34 5.72 21.53
C GLU A 220 0.73 5.62 20.06
N LEU A 221 1.83 4.90 19.82
CA LEU A 221 2.33 4.56 18.50
C LEU A 221 2.51 3.05 18.41
N ASP A 222 1.74 2.41 17.52
CA ASP A 222 1.85 0.98 17.27
C ASP A 222 2.55 0.72 15.93
N LEU A 223 3.76 0.16 15.99
CA LEU A 223 4.59 -0.20 14.83
C LEU A 223 4.79 -1.72 14.75
N ARG A 224 3.97 -2.51 15.44
CA ARG A 224 4.12 -3.97 15.44
C ARG A 224 3.95 -4.56 14.05
N ASP A 225 4.56 -5.72 13.84
CA ASP A 225 4.40 -6.52 12.62
C ASP A 225 4.69 -5.68 11.35
N ASN A 226 5.83 -5.00 11.35
CA ASN A 226 6.34 -4.23 10.21
C ASN A 226 7.65 -4.83 9.69
N ALA A 227 8.34 -4.15 8.77
CA ALA A 227 9.60 -4.59 8.19
C ALA A 227 10.83 -3.82 8.73
N LEU A 228 10.72 -3.27 9.95
CA LEU A 228 11.79 -2.48 10.56
C LEU A 228 12.97 -3.37 10.95
N LYS A 229 14.15 -3.05 10.42
CA LYS A 229 15.40 -3.78 10.75
C LYS A 229 16.20 -3.09 11.85
N VAL A 230 16.13 -1.77 11.89
CA VAL A 230 16.81 -0.90 12.86
C VAL A 230 16.08 0.43 12.92
N LEU A 231 16.08 1.08 14.08
CA LEU A 231 15.64 2.47 14.21
C LEU A 231 16.87 3.38 14.24
N PRO A 232 17.04 4.30 13.27
CA PRO A 232 18.17 5.24 13.27
C PRO A 232 18.17 6.13 14.52
N ASN A 233 19.35 6.57 14.96
CA ASN A 233 19.48 7.40 16.16
C ASN A 233 18.58 8.66 16.13
N VAL A 234 18.43 9.31 14.96
CA VAL A 234 17.54 10.47 14.78
C VAL A 234 16.07 10.13 15.10
N THR A 235 15.63 8.92 14.73
CA THR A 235 14.26 8.45 15.03
C THR A 235 14.12 8.13 16.52
N LEU A 236 15.15 7.55 17.14
CA LEU A 236 15.18 7.26 18.59
C LEU A 236 15.10 8.55 19.42
N GLU A 237 15.90 9.56 19.08
CA GLU A 237 15.86 10.88 19.69
C GLU A 237 14.48 11.52 19.55
N LYS A 238 13.86 11.38 18.37
CA LYS A 238 12.51 11.90 18.14
C LYS A 238 11.48 11.22 19.05
N PHE A 239 11.52 9.89 19.19
CA PHE A 239 10.61 9.17 20.10
C PHE A 239 10.81 9.60 21.55
N SER A 240 12.07 9.75 22.00
CA SER A 240 12.39 10.22 23.35
C SER A 240 12.00 11.68 23.60
N SER A 241 11.82 12.50 22.55
CA SER A 241 11.38 13.89 22.67
C SER A 241 9.88 14.06 22.92
N ILE A 242 9.07 13.02 22.62
CA ILE A 242 7.62 13.09 22.76
C ILE A 242 7.23 12.64 24.19
N PRO A 243 6.57 13.51 24.98
CA PRO A 243 6.24 13.20 26.36
C PRO A 243 5.18 12.10 26.46
N ASP A 244 5.32 11.20 27.45
CA ASP A 244 4.39 10.11 27.75
C ASP A 244 4.08 9.15 26.57
N LEU A 245 4.93 9.13 25.54
CA LEU A 245 4.75 8.30 24.35
C LEU A 245 4.93 6.82 24.67
N ARG A 246 3.92 6.00 24.38
CA ARG A 246 3.97 4.54 24.43
C ARG A 246 4.20 3.98 23.03
N VAL A 247 5.28 3.23 22.86
CA VAL A 247 5.63 2.61 21.56
C VAL A 247 5.55 1.10 21.65
N ARG A 248 5.01 0.46 20.60
CA ARG A 248 5.01 -1.00 20.43
C ARG A 248 5.79 -1.38 19.16
N LEU A 249 6.71 -2.33 19.28
CA LEU A 249 7.74 -2.66 18.28
C LEU A 249 7.86 -4.16 17.95
N ALA A 250 7.14 -5.03 18.64
CA ALA A 250 7.18 -6.48 18.43
C ALA A 250 6.82 -6.90 17.00
N GLY A 251 7.29 -8.07 16.57
CA GLY A 251 7.01 -8.59 15.23
C GLY A 251 7.80 -7.95 14.08
N ASN A 252 8.78 -7.09 14.39
CA ASN A 252 9.68 -6.52 13.39
C ASN A 252 10.96 -7.36 13.19
N PRO A 253 11.51 -7.44 11.97
CA PRO A 253 12.69 -8.23 11.64
C PRO A 253 14.01 -7.55 12.06
N TRP A 254 14.20 -7.34 13.36
CA TRP A 254 15.37 -6.66 13.92
C TRP A 254 16.69 -7.33 13.49
N ARG A 255 17.61 -6.54 12.92
CA ARG A 255 18.93 -7.00 12.48
C ARG A 255 19.95 -6.69 13.57
N CYS A 256 20.42 -7.72 14.25
CA CYS A 256 21.34 -7.62 15.37
C CYS A 256 22.80 -7.67 14.91
N ASP A 257 23.20 -6.63 14.20
CA ASP A 257 24.60 -6.31 13.87
C ASP A 257 25.04 -5.04 14.64
N CYS A 258 26.24 -4.50 14.38
CA CYS A 258 26.68 -3.29 15.10
C CYS A 258 25.78 -2.07 14.94
N ASN A 259 24.94 -1.99 13.89
CA ASN A 259 24.10 -0.82 13.67
C ASN A 259 22.94 -0.75 14.68
N ILE A 260 22.64 -1.84 15.39
CA ILE A 260 21.58 -1.87 16.40
C ILE A 260 22.03 -1.30 17.76
N GLU A 261 23.32 -1.02 17.94
CA GLU A 261 23.91 -0.68 19.25
C GLU A 261 23.18 0.48 19.95
N ASP A 262 22.97 1.59 19.24
CA ASP A 262 22.25 2.76 19.76
C ASP A 262 20.82 2.41 20.22
N MET A 263 20.15 1.53 19.47
CA MET A 263 18.81 1.05 19.79
C MET A 263 18.80 0.20 21.06
N LEU A 264 19.83 -0.62 21.31
CA LEU A 264 19.94 -1.42 22.54
C LEU A 264 20.08 -0.51 23.77
N VAL A 265 21.00 0.45 23.71
CA VAL A 265 21.20 1.44 24.78
C VAL A 265 19.91 2.25 25.02
N TRP A 266 19.22 2.60 23.94
CA TRP A 266 17.94 3.30 24.03
C TRP A 266 16.84 2.44 24.69
N LEU A 267 16.72 1.15 24.35
CA LEU A 267 15.73 0.22 24.93
C LEU A 267 15.96 -0.05 26.42
N GLU A 268 17.21 -0.05 26.88
CA GLU A 268 17.54 -0.21 28.30
C GLU A 268 17.10 0.99 29.13
N ARG A 269 17.29 2.19 28.58
CA ARG A 269 17.00 3.47 29.26
C ARG A 269 15.52 3.81 29.29
N HIS A 270 14.75 3.38 28.29
CA HIS A 270 13.37 3.84 28.09
C HIS A 270 12.34 2.73 28.30
N GLN A 271 11.53 2.86 29.35
CA GLN A 271 10.44 1.92 29.66
C GLN A 271 9.15 2.18 28.86
N PHE A 272 9.13 3.27 28.08
CA PHE A 272 7.95 3.66 27.32
C PHE A 272 7.73 2.75 26.07
N VAL A 273 8.73 1.95 25.71
CA VAL A 273 8.58 0.82 24.79
C VAL A 273 7.91 -0.33 25.53
N VAL A 274 6.61 -0.49 25.31
CA VAL A 274 5.73 -1.34 26.13
C VAL A 274 6.10 -2.81 26.01
N ASP A 275 6.53 -3.24 24.82
CA ASP A 275 6.83 -4.63 24.47
C ASP A 275 8.34 -4.91 24.33
N ARG A 276 9.20 -4.09 24.95
CA ARG A 276 10.67 -4.19 24.87
C ARG A 276 11.24 -5.57 25.21
N LEU A 277 10.58 -6.32 26.11
CA LEU A 277 10.99 -7.67 26.53
C LEU A 277 10.69 -8.75 25.48
N ASN A 278 9.80 -8.45 24.52
CA ASN A 278 9.37 -9.38 23.48
C ASN A 278 10.12 -9.14 22.16
N LEU A 279 11.10 -8.24 22.12
CA LEU A 279 11.87 -7.94 20.93
C LEU A 279 12.98 -8.98 20.76
N THR A 280 13.00 -9.65 19.61
CA THR A 280 14.01 -10.65 19.27
C THR A 280 14.66 -10.37 17.92
N CYS A 281 15.93 -10.76 17.80
CA CYS A 281 16.68 -10.70 16.56
C CYS A 281 16.09 -11.66 15.51
N THR A 282 16.03 -11.21 14.26
CA THR A 282 15.71 -12.08 13.12
C THR A 282 16.96 -12.52 12.36
N GLY A 283 18.00 -11.68 12.36
CA GLY A 283 19.31 -11.99 11.79
C GLY A 283 20.42 -11.27 12.56
N PRO A 284 21.69 -11.70 12.40
CA PRO A 284 22.16 -12.80 11.56
C PRO A 284 21.76 -14.18 12.12
N ALA A 285 22.00 -15.26 11.36
CA ALA A 285 21.42 -16.58 11.63
C ALA A 285 21.78 -17.15 13.01
N GLU A 286 22.96 -16.79 13.51
CA GLU A 286 23.53 -17.18 14.81
C GLU A 286 22.76 -16.55 15.98
N LEU A 287 22.19 -15.36 15.77
CA LEU A 287 21.44 -14.59 16.77
C LEU A 287 19.93 -14.68 16.56
N LYS A 288 19.45 -15.52 15.63
CA LYS A 288 18.01 -15.62 15.35
C LYS A 288 17.23 -16.02 16.61
N ASN A 289 16.13 -15.32 16.87
CA ASN A 289 15.26 -15.42 18.04
C ASN A 289 15.93 -15.02 19.38
N PHE A 290 17.14 -14.46 19.36
CA PHE A 290 17.80 -14.00 20.58
C PHE A 290 17.15 -12.69 21.08
N PRO A 291 16.85 -12.53 22.39
CA PRO A 291 16.24 -11.31 22.93
C PRO A 291 17.18 -10.09 22.82
N LEU A 292 16.66 -8.95 22.36
CA LEU A 292 17.48 -7.73 22.14
C LEU A 292 18.12 -7.23 23.44
N LEU A 293 17.38 -7.18 24.54
CA LEU A 293 17.86 -6.66 25.83
C LEU A 293 18.93 -7.54 26.51
N HIS A 294 19.23 -8.73 25.97
CA HIS A 294 20.27 -9.62 26.50
C HIS A 294 21.52 -9.63 25.62
N LEU A 295 21.57 -8.84 24.55
CA LEU A 295 22.71 -8.79 23.65
C LEU A 295 23.88 -8.06 24.29
N GLU A 296 25.06 -8.67 24.18
CA GLU A 296 26.31 -8.00 24.50
C GLU A 296 26.96 -7.43 23.25
N GLN A 297 27.66 -6.30 23.38
CA GLN A 297 28.36 -5.63 22.27
C GLN A 297 29.38 -6.55 21.57
N SER A 298 29.97 -7.50 22.31
CA SER A 298 30.91 -8.50 21.78
C SER A 298 30.30 -9.45 20.73
N GLN A 299 28.98 -9.60 20.73
CA GLN A 299 28.23 -10.49 19.83
C GLN A 299 27.80 -9.75 18.54
N LEU A 300 27.86 -8.42 18.53
CA LEU A 300 27.47 -7.58 17.40
C LEU A 300 28.61 -7.49 16.39
N SER A 301 28.55 -8.31 15.34
CA SER A 301 29.52 -8.24 14.26
C SER A 301 29.10 -7.21 13.22
N CYS A 302 30.01 -6.30 12.88
CA CYS A 302 29.92 -5.51 11.65
C CYS A 302 31.17 -5.72 10.83
N TRP A 303 30.97 -6.06 9.56
CA TRP A 303 32.06 -6.16 8.62
C TRP A 303 32.55 -4.75 8.26
N SER A 304 33.52 -4.22 8.99
CA SER A 304 34.26 -3.00 8.60
C SER A 304 35.49 -3.31 7.75
N ASN A 305 35.44 -4.39 6.97
CA ASN A 305 36.45 -4.71 5.96
C ASN A 305 35.75 -4.98 4.63
N ALA A 306 35.89 -4.05 3.71
CA ALA A 306 35.60 -4.23 2.28
C ALA A 306 36.44 -5.34 1.60
N GLY A 307 37.07 -6.23 2.38
CA GLY A 307 37.91 -7.34 1.93
C GLY A 307 37.15 -8.63 1.63
N ASP A 308 36.05 -8.93 2.34
CA ASP A 308 35.38 -10.24 2.19
C ASP A 308 34.02 -10.17 1.47
N ALA A 309 33.52 -8.95 1.20
CA ALA A 309 32.49 -8.75 0.19
C ALA A 309 33.08 -8.86 -1.23
N MET A 310 34.39 -8.64 -1.40
CA MET A 310 35.09 -8.87 -2.67
C MET A 310 35.03 -10.35 -3.06
N ASP A 311 35.12 -11.27 -2.10
CA ASP A 311 35.18 -12.71 -2.38
C ASP A 311 33.82 -13.31 -2.80
N ARG A 312 32.68 -12.66 -2.46
CA ARG A 312 31.34 -13.05 -2.94
C ARG A 312 30.79 -12.19 -4.08
N ALA A 313 31.33 -10.99 -4.30
CA ALA A 313 30.93 -10.12 -5.41
C ALA A 313 31.68 -10.39 -6.72
N LEU A 314 32.79 -11.14 -6.68
CA LEU A 314 33.58 -11.51 -7.86
C LEU A 314 33.03 -12.72 -8.63
N GLU A 315 32.26 -13.61 -8.01
CA GLU A 315 31.63 -14.75 -8.71
C GLU A 315 30.71 -14.32 -9.87
N PRO A 316 29.80 -13.32 -9.75
CA PRO A 316 29.00 -12.87 -10.89
C PRO A 316 29.84 -12.15 -11.97
N SER A 317 31.00 -11.57 -11.61
CA SER A 317 31.90 -10.90 -12.55
C SER A 317 32.60 -11.90 -13.50
N TYR A 318 33.11 -13.02 -12.97
CA TYR A 318 33.78 -14.03 -13.80
C TYR A 318 32.82 -14.83 -14.68
N VAL A 319 31.61 -15.12 -14.20
CA VAL A 319 30.58 -15.76 -15.02
C VAL A 319 30.14 -14.85 -16.17
N PHE A 320 29.95 -13.55 -15.91
CA PHE A 320 29.64 -12.57 -16.94
C PHE A 320 30.78 -12.41 -17.95
N LEU A 321 32.04 -12.31 -17.47
CA LEU A 321 33.23 -12.29 -18.32
C LEU A 321 33.34 -13.55 -19.19
N GLY A 322 33.05 -14.72 -18.62
CA GLY A 322 33.02 -16.00 -19.33
C GLY A 322 31.96 -16.03 -20.43
N MET A 323 30.75 -15.52 -20.17
CA MET A 323 29.70 -15.40 -21.20
C MET A 323 30.09 -14.43 -22.33
N VAL A 324 30.71 -13.29 -21.99
CA VAL A 324 31.17 -12.31 -22.98
C VAL A 324 32.28 -12.90 -23.86
N LEU A 325 33.27 -13.59 -23.27
CA LEU A 325 34.34 -14.25 -24.02
C LEU A 325 33.81 -15.38 -24.91
N ALA A 326 32.84 -16.16 -24.42
CA ALA A 326 32.18 -17.19 -25.22
C ALA A 326 31.42 -16.59 -26.42
N LEU A 327 30.68 -15.49 -26.20
CA LEU A 327 29.97 -14.77 -27.27
C LEU A 327 30.94 -14.23 -28.33
N ILE A 328 32.06 -13.61 -27.91
CA ILE A 328 33.10 -13.14 -28.82
C ILE A 328 33.68 -14.31 -29.62
N GLY A 329 33.94 -15.46 -28.98
CA GLY A 329 34.41 -16.67 -29.65
C GLY A 329 33.44 -17.20 -30.71
N VAL A 330 32.14 -17.22 -30.40
CA VAL A 330 31.09 -17.64 -31.35
C VAL A 330 31.00 -16.68 -32.54
N ILE A 331 31.04 -15.37 -32.30
CA ILE A 331 31.02 -14.36 -33.36
C ILE A 331 32.26 -14.51 -34.25
N PHE A 332 33.44 -14.70 -33.66
CA PHE A 332 34.68 -14.90 -34.41
C PHE A 332 34.62 -16.15 -35.29
N LEU A 333 34.16 -17.29 -34.74
CA LEU A 333 33.97 -18.52 -35.51
C LEU A 333 32.93 -18.35 -36.63
N LEU A 334 31.85 -17.61 -36.39
CA LEU A 334 30.85 -17.29 -37.41
C LEU A 334 31.46 -16.45 -38.54
N VAL A 335 32.26 -15.44 -38.23
CA VAL A 335 32.96 -14.60 -39.22
C VAL A 335 33.92 -15.45 -40.07
N LEU A 336 34.70 -16.34 -39.44
CA LEU A 336 35.56 -17.27 -40.15
C LEU A 336 34.75 -18.25 -41.03
N TYR A 337 33.63 -18.74 -40.53
CA TYR A 337 32.75 -19.64 -41.26
C TYR A 337 32.14 -18.98 -42.50
N LEU A 338 31.60 -17.76 -42.35
CA LEU A 338 31.03 -16.99 -43.45
C LEU A 338 32.10 -16.64 -44.50
N ASN A 339 33.32 -16.33 -44.07
CA ASN A 339 34.42 -15.99 -44.97
C ASN A 339 35.27 -17.19 -45.41
N ARG A 340 34.90 -18.43 -45.05
CA ARG A 340 35.73 -19.63 -45.28
C ARG A 340 36.15 -19.83 -46.74
N LYS A 341 35.27 -19.48 -47.69
CA LYS A 341 35.56 -19.57 -49.13
C LYS A 341 36.57 -18.51 -49.57
N GLY A 342 36.41 -17.27 -49.08
CA GLY A 342 37.34 -16.17 -49.35
C GLY A 342 38.72 -16.42 -48.76
N ILE A 343 38.78 -16.88 -47.50
CA ILE A 343 40.03 -17.24 -46.81
C ILE A 343 40.76 -18.37 -47.52
N LYS A 344 40.05 -19.43 -47.94
CA LYS A 344 40.66 -20.51 -48.74
C LYS A 344 41.26 -19.96 -50.04
N ARG A 345 40.53 -19.11 -50.76
CA ARG A 345 41.01 -18.51 -52.01
C ARG A 345 42.25 -17.65 -51.79
N TRP A 346 42.25 -16.82 -50.75
CA TRP A 346 43.40 -15.99 -50.37
C TRP A 346 44.62 -16.84 -50.01
N MET A 347 44.42 -17.92 -49.25
CA MET A 347 45.49 -18.82 -48.83
C MET A 347 46.10 -19.59 -50.01
N TYR A 348 45.29 -20.00 -50.99
CA TYR A 348 45.80 -20.58 -52.24
C TYR A 348 46.62 -19.56 -53.04
N ASN A 349 46.11 -18.34 -53.22
CA ASN A 349 46.83 -17.29 -53.94
C ASN A 349 48.18 -16.94 -53.30
N ILE A 350 48.26 -16.89 -51.96
CA ILE A 350 49.53 -16.65 -51.25
C ILE A 350 50.49 -17.82 -51.44
N ARG A 351 50.01 -19.06 -51.31
CA ARG A 351 50.85 -20.23 -51.51
C ARG A 351 51.43 -20.25 -52.91
N ASP A 352 50.61 -19.93 -53.90
CA ASP A 352 51.03 -19.92 -55.30
C ASP A 352 52.03 -18.77 -55.54
N ALA A 353 51.79 -17.57 -54.99
CA ALA A 353 52.76 -16.46 -55.05
C ALA A 353 54.10 -16.78 -54.36
N CYS A 354 54.08 -17.44 -53.19
CA CYS A 354 55.30 -17.90 -52.52
C CYS A 354 56.03 -18.99 -53.31
N ARG A 355 55.27 -19.89 -53.95
CA ARG A 355 55.84 -20.95 -54.80
C ARG A 355 56.55 -20.36 -56.01
N ASP A 356 55.91 -19.41 -56.71
CA ASP A 356 56.51 -18.73 -57.85
C ASP A 356 57.79 -17.98 -57.46
N HIS A 357 57.79 -17.34 -56.29
CA HIS A 357 58.98 -16.63 -55.78
C HIS A 357 60.12 -17.60 -55.43
N MET A 358 59.82 -18.74 -54.81
CA MET A 358 60.80 -19.79 -54.51
C MET A 358 61.36 -20.46 -55.77
N GLU A 359 60.52 -20.75 -56.76
CA GLU A 359 60.95 -21.30 -58.05
C GLU A 359 61.86 -20.29 -58.79
N GLY A 360 61.55 -18.99 -58.71
CA GLY A 360 62.41 -17.93 -59.23
C GLY A 360 63.79 -17.86 -58.55
N TYR A 361 63.86 -18.06 -57.23
CA TYR A 361 65.15 -18.19 -56.53
C TYR A 361 65.92 -19.44 -56.94
N HIS A 362 65.24 -20.58 -57.10
CA HIS A 362 65.85 -21.84 -57.51
C HIS A 362 66.47 -21.72 -58.91
N TYR A 363 65.74 -21.11 -59.86
CA TYR A 363 66.21 -20.90 -61.22
C TYR A 363 67.43 -19.96 -61.28
N ARG A 364 67.41 -18.87 -60.49
CA ARG A 364 68.57 -17.95 -60.38
C ARG A 364 69.78 -18.62 -59.72
N TYR A 365 69.55 -19.50 -58.74
CA TYR A 365 70.61 -20.24 -58.09
C TYR A 365 71.27 -21.23 -59.05
N GLU A 366 70.49 -21.99 -59.84
CA GLU A 366 71.01 -22.92 -60.86
C GLU A 366 71.83 -22.20 -61.94
N ILE A 367 71.37 -21.06 -62.45
CA ILE A 367 72.13 -20.26 -63.43
C ILE A 367 73.46 -19.77 -62.86
N ASN A 368 73.47 -19.29 -61.61
CA ASN A 368 74.68 -18.77 -60.97
C ASN A 368 75.65 -19.86 -60.51
N SER A 369 75.20 -21.11 -60.40
CA SER A 369 75.98 -22.25 -59.91
C SER A 369 76.52 -23.16 -61.02
N ASP A 370 76.11 -22.96 -62.28
CA ASP A 370 76.74 -23.59 -63.44
C ASP A 370 78.00 -22.82 -63.90
N PRO A 371 79.22 -23.34 -63.72
CA PRO A 371 80.46 -22.68 -64.07
C PRO A 371 80.65 -22.47 -65.58
N ARG A 372 79.79 -23.02 -66.45
CA ARG A 372 79.83 -22.75 -67.90
C ARG A 372 79.15 -21.42 -68.29
N LEU A 373 78.19 -20.92 -67.51
CA LEU A 373 77.44 -19.69 -67.79
C LEU A 373 78.00 -18.44 -67.09
N ALA A 374 78.84 -18.61 -66.08
CA ALA A 374 79.53 -17.51 -65.39
C ALA A 374 80.42 -16.63 -66.31
N ASN A 375 80.80 -17.14 -67.49
CA ASN A 375 81.57 -16.38 -68.49
C ASN A 375 80.72 -15.60 -69.50
N LEU A 376 79.39 -15.66 -69.43
CA LEU A 376 78.52 -14.86 -70.31
C LEU A 376 78.10 -13.52 -69.68
N SER A 377 78.19 -13.35 -68.36
CA SER A 377 77.84 -12.08 -67.68
C SER A 377 78.96 -11.05 -67.62
N LEU A 378 80.15 -11.34 -68.18
CA LEU A 378 81.25 -10.37 -68.28
C LEU A 378 81.23 -9.56 -69.60
N ASN A 379 80.32 -9.86 -70.53
CA ASN A 379 80.27 -9.22 -71.85
C ASN A 379 78.90 -8.61 -72.21
N SER A 380 78.03 -8.34 -71.25
CA SER A 380 76.76 -7.63 -71.48
C SER A 380 76.68 -6.35 -70.64
N ASP A 381 77.69 -5.49 -70.77
CA ASP A 381 77.58 -4.06 -70.53
C ASP A 381 77.78 -3.35 -71.87
N VAL A 382 76.67 -3.05 -72.56
CA VAL A 382 76.50 -1.90 -73.48
C VAL A 382 75.09 -1.39 -73.34
#